data_AF-A0A383B709-F1
#
_entry.id   AF-A0A383B709-F1
#
_cell.length_a   1.000
_cell.length_b   1.000
_cell.length_c   1.000
_cell.angle_alpha   90.00
_cell.angle_beta   90.00
_cell.angle_gamma   90.00
#
_symmetry.space_group_name_H-M   'P 1'
#
loop_
_entity.id
_entity.type
_entity.pdbx_description
1 polymer ?
#
loop_
_entity_poly.entity_id
_entity_poly.type
_entity_poly.pdbx_seq_one_letter_code
_entity_poly.pdbx_strand_id
1 'polypeptide(L)'
;MVITPVTNKKLKQIEEFLHKKLKPKRFEHVLSVRETAINFAAKYKADLQKVELAALLHDCAKWMSNKILIELSKKYKIQLDQIEKENPALLHAKVGAEYAKDHFGITDLDVLNAIRNHTTGAKRMSLVDKILYVADFCEPKR
;
A
#
# COMPACT_ATOMS: atom_id res chain seq x y z
N MET A 1 7.80 21.75 4.95
CA MET A 1 7.11 21.43 3.68
C MET A 1 5.65 21.22 4.01
N VAL A 2 4.75 21.96 3.36
CA VAL A 2 3.31 21.89 3.62
C VAL A 2 2.81 20.58 3.00
N ILE A 3 2.30 19.67 3.82
CA ILE A 3 1.61 18.47 3.36
C ILE A 3 0.32 18.97 2.71
N THR A 4 0.17 18.81 1.40
CA THR A 4 -1.12 19.03 0.76
C THR A 4 -2.05 17.92 1.24
N PRO A 5 -3.16 18.22 1.95
CA PRO A 5 -4.07 17.18 2.44
C PRO A 5 -4.58 16.37 1.26
N VAL A 6 -4.60 15.05 1.39
CA VAL A 6 -5.25 14.20 0.38
C VAL A 6 -6.74 14.51 0.43
N THR A 7 -7.27 15.08 -0.64
CA THR A 7 -8.68 15.46 -0.69
C THR A 7 -9.58 14.23 -0.74
N ASN A 8 -10.80 14.32 -0.20
CA ASN A 8 -11.82 13.27 -0.32
C ASN A 8 -12.08 12.88 -1.79
N LYS A 9 -11.96 13.85 -2.71
CA LYS A 9 -12.05 13.60 -4.16
C LYS A 9 -10.96 12.63 -4.64
N LYS A 10 -9.73 12.78 -4.15
CA LYS A 10 -8.61 11.92 -4.51
C LYS A 10 -8.78 10.50 -3.97
N LEU A 11 -9.21 10.36 -2.71
CA LEU A 11 -9.51 9.05 -2.11
C LEU A 11 -10.56 8.29 -2.93
N LYS A 12 -11.66 8.97 -3.29
CA LYS A 12 -12.70 8.39 -4.13
C LYS A 12 -12.19 7.93 -5.50
N GLN A 13 -11.34 8.73 -6.16
CA GLN A 13 -10.72 8.35 -7.44
C GLN A 13 -9.84 7.10 -7.30
N ILE A 14 -9.09 6.98 -6.20
CA ILE A 14 -8.27 5.80 -5.91
C ILE A 14 -9.17 4.59 -5.70
N GLU A 15 -10.22 4.70 -4.87
CA GLU A 15 -11.19 3.61 -4.64
C GLU A 15 -11.83 3.13 -5.95
N GLU A 16 -12.29 4.05 -6.80
CA GLU A 16 -12.89 3.72 -8.10
C GLU A 16 -11.90 2.98 -9.02
N PHE A 17 -10.63 3.40 -9.02
CA PHE A 17 -9.58 2.70 -9.76
C PHE A 17 -9.38 1.29 -9.22
N LEU A 18 -9.26 1.14 -7.89
CA LEU A 18 -9.02 -0.14 -7.23
C LEU A 18 -10.19 -1.10 -7.44
N HIS A 19 -11.43 -0.63 -7.33
CA HIS A 19 -12.64 -1.40 -7.59
C HIS A 19 -12.65 -1.96 -9.03
N LYS A 20 -12.19 -1.18 -10.01
CA LYS A 20 -12.10 -1.62 -11.41
C LYS A 20 -10.97 -2.61 -11.70
N LYS A 21 -9.89 -2.57 -10.92
CA LYS A 21 -8.66 -3.33 -11.19
C LYS A 21 -8.53 -4.60 -10.35
N LEU A 22 -8.88 -4.53 -9.08
CA LEU A 22 -8.77 -5.63 -8.14
C LEU A 22 -9.93 -6.61 -8.31
N LYS A 23 -9.69 -7.88 -7.97
CA LYS A 23 -10.78 -8.85 -7.82
C LYS A 23 -11.69 -8.42 -6.66
N PRO A 24 -13.00 -8.72 -6.69
CA PRO A 24 -13.95 -8.28 -5.65
C PRO A 24 -13.48 -8.58 -4.22
N LYS A 25 -13.09 -9.84 -3.92
CA LYS A 25 -12.56 -10.23 -2.60
C LYS A 25 -11.36 -9.37 -2.16
N ARG A 26 -10.47 -9.02 -3.09
CA ARG A 26 -9.28 -8.22 -2.81
C ARG A 26 -9.63 -6.76 -2.56
N PHE A 27 -10.64 -6.22 -3.26
CA PHE A 27 -11.13 -4.88 -2.98
C PHE A 27 -11.81 -4.78 -1.62
N GLU A 28 -12.64 -5.77 -1.25
CA GLU A 28 -13.23 -5.83 0.09
C GLU A 28 -12.18 -5.92 1.20
N HIS A 29 -11.14 -6.72 0.98
CA HIS A 29 -9.98 -6.78 1.85
C HIS A 29 -9.33 -5.40 2.04
N VAL A 30 -9.06 -4.66 0.95
CA VAL A 30 -8.49 -3.30 1.04
C VAL A 30 -9.35 -2.36 1.88
N LEU A 31 -10.68 -2.39 1.72
CA LEU A 31 -11.58 -1.56 2.52
C LEU A 31 -11.56 -1.95 4.00
N SER A 32 -11.52 -3.25 4.29
CA SER A 32 -11.45 -3.78 5.65
C SER A 32 -10.11 -3.46 6.34
N VAL A 33 -8.99 -3.52 5.60
CA VAL A 33 -7.67 -3.06 6.07
C VAL A 33 -7.69 -1.58 6.38
N ARG A 34 -8.28 -0.74 5.51
CA ARG A 34 -8.40 0.70 5.73
C ARG A 34 -9.17 1.00 7.02
N GLU A 35 -10.33 0.39 7.22
CA GLU A 35 -11.12 0.58 8.44
C GLU A 35 -10.36 0.15 9.70
N THR A 36 -9.74 -1.03 9.66
CA THR A 36 -8.92 -1.56 10.76
C THR A 36 -7.74 -0.63 11.07
N ALA A 37 -7.04 -0.14 10.05
CA ALA A 37 -5.89 0.74 10.18
C ALA A 37 -6.29 2.11 10.75
N ILE A 38 -7.43 2.68 10.34
CA ILE A 38 -7.98 3.93 10.90
C ILE A 38 -8.26 3.79 12.40
N ASN A 39 -8.86 2.66 12.81
CA ASN A 39 -9.11 2.38 14.23
C ASN A 39 -7.81 2.30 15.03
N PHE A 40 -6.77 1.66 14.48
CA PHE A 40 -5.44 1.65 15.08
C PHE A 40 -4.79 3.04 15.11
N ALA A 41 -4.93 3.83 14.06
CA ALA A 41 -4.40 5.20 14.01
C ALA A 41 -4.97 6.07 15.14
N ALA A 42 -6.29 5.99 15.36
CA ALA A 42 -6.95 6.70 16.45
C ALA A 42 -6.43 6.23 17.83
N LYS A 43 -6.32 4.92 18.05
CA LYS A 43 -5.84 4.34 19.32
C LYS A 43 -4.39 4.70 19.63
N TYR A 44 -3.51 4.63 18.64
CA TYR A 44 -2.07 4.84 18.80
C TYR A 44 -1.62 6.26 18.45
N LYS A 45 -2.56 7.18 18.18
CA LYS A 45 -2.30 8.59 17.86
C LYS A 45 -1.37 8.76 16.65
N ALA A 46 -1.54 7.93 15.63
CA ALA A 46 -0.84 8.08 14.36
C ALA A 46 -1.53 9.12 13.47
N ASP A 47 -0.80 9.62 12.48
CA ASP A 47 -1.39 10.50 11.45
C ASP A 47 -2.45 9.72 10.65
N LEU A 48 -3.71 10.08 10.88
CA LEU A 48 -4.86 9.41 10.31
C LEU A 48 -4.85 9.44 8.78
N GLN A 49 -4.47 10.58 8.17
CA GLN A 49 -4.48 10.74 6.72
C GLN A 49 -3.43 9.85 6.06
N LYS A 50 -2.24 9.76 6.66
CA LYS A 50 -1.17 8.90 6.16
C LYS A 50 -1.55 7.43 6.28
N VAL A 51 -2.11 7.02 7.42
CA VAL A 51 -2.53 5.63 7.64
C VAL A 51 -3.64 5.24 6.68
N GLU A 52 -4.67 6.07 6.55
CA GLU A 52 -5.78 5.82 5.64
C GLU A 52 -5.31 5.67 4.19
N LEU A 53 -4.45 6.59 3.72
CA LEU A 53 -3.93 6.54 2.36
C LEU A 53 -3.04 5.32 2.12
N ALA A 54 -2.15 4.99 3.06
CA ALA A 54 -1.29 3.82 2.97
C ALA A 54 -2.11 2.53 2.94
N ALA A 55 -3.13 2.42 3.79
CA ALA A 55 -4.02 1.26 3.84
C ALA A 55 -4.86 1.11 2.59
N LEU A 56 -5.36 2.20 2.01
CA LEU A 56 -6.11 2.15 0.75
C LEU A 56 -5.22 1.68 -0.42
N LEU A 57 -3.94 2.04 -0.42
CA LEU A 57 -3.02 1.79 -1.54
C LEU A 57 -2.10 0.58 -1.38
N HIS A 58 -2.05 -0.07 -0.23
CA HIS A 58 -1.06 -1.13 0.06
C HIS A 58 -1.01 -2.23 -1.01
N ASP A 59 -2.18 -2.61 -1.52
CA ASP A 59 -2.37 -3.67 -2.50
C ASP A 59 -2.69 -3.14 -3.92
N CYS A 60 -2.39 -1.87 -4.22
CA CYS A 60 -2.73 -1.24 -5.50
C CYS A 60 -2.09 -1.91 -6.74
N ALA A 61 -1.06 -2.75 -6.54
CA ALA A 61 -0.42 -3.55 -7.58
C ALA A 61 -0.83 -5.02 -7.60
N LYS A 62 -1.72 -5.50 -6.72
CA LYS A 62 -2.13 -6.93 -6.64
C LYS A 62 -2.86 -7.48 -7.86
N TRP A 63 -3.39 -6.61 -8.72
CA TRP A 63 -4.02 -7.02 -9.98
C TRP A 63 -3.00 -7.35 -11.08
N MET A 64 -1.73 -6.95 -10.90
CA MET A 64 -0.67 -7.15 -11.89
C MET A 64 -0.16 -8.59 -11.84
N SER A 65 0.10 -9.17 -13.02
CA SER A 65 0.74 -10.49 -13.11
C SER A 65 2.21 -10.41 -12.71
N ASN A 66 2.81 -11.54 -12.33
CA ASN A 66 4.24 -11.63 -12.01
C ASN A 66 5.12 -11.07 -13.15
N LYS A 67 4.76 -11.31 -14.41
CA LYS A 67 5.46 -10.74 -15.57
C LYS A 67 5.42 -9.22 -15.55
N ILE A 68 4.26 -8.61 -15.28
CA ILE A 68 4.12 -7.15 -15.20
C ILE A 68 4.92 -6.59 -14.01
N LEU A 69 4.86 -7.27 -12.85
CA LEU A 69 5.62 -6.85 -11.67
C LEU A 69 7.13 -6.86 -11.91
N ILE A 70 7.66 -7.87 -12.62
CA ILE A 70 9.08 -7.94 -12.99
C ILE A 70 9.47 -6.85 -13.99
N GLU A 71 8.62 -6.56 -14.98
CA GLU A 71 8.91 -5.49 -15.94
C GLU A 71 8.88 -4.10 -15.28
N LEU A 72 7.92 -3.86 -14.39
CA LEU A 72 7.85 -2.63 -13.62
C LEU A 72 8.98 -2.50 -12.61
N SER A 73 9.44 -3.61 -11.99
CA SER A 73 10.58 -3.54 -11.07
C SER A 73 11.86 -3.11 -11.80
N LYS A 74 12.08 -3.57 -13.04
CA LYS A 74 13.17 -3.07 -13.90
C LYS A 74 13.00 -1.59 -14.23
N LYS A 75 11.80 -1.18 -14.67
CA LYS A 75 11.48 0.22 -15.01
C LYS A 75 11.75 1.17 -13.84
N TYR A 76 11.32 0.79 -12.64
CA TYR A 76 11.49 1.56 -11.42
C TYR A 76 12.85 1.38 -10.76
N LYS A 77 13.76 0.60 -11.37
CA LYS A 77 15.10 0.29 -10.84
C LYS A 77 15.07 -0.29 -9.42
N ILE A 78 14.05 -1.10 -9.12
CA ILE A 78 13.89 -1.80 -7.85
C ILE A 78 14.89 -2.97 -7.82
N GLN A 79 15.75 -2.97 -6.81
CA GLN A 79 16.66 -4.08 -6.56
C GLN A 79 15.90 -5.26 -5.94
N LEU A 80 16.05 -6.42 -6.57
CA LEU A 80 15.43 -7.67 -6.12
C LEU A 80 16.45 -8.54 -5.41
N ASP A 81 16.09 -9.00 -4.22
CA ASP A 81 16.85 -10.07 -3.56
C ASP A 81 16.51 -11.45 -4.16
N GLN A 82 17.14 -12.51 -3.63
CA GLN A 82 16.93 -13.87 -4.14
C GLN A 82 15.50 -14.37 -3.91
N ILE A 83 14.92 -14.10 -2.74
CA ILE A 83 13.57 -14.53 -2.38
C ILE A 83 12.53 -13.87 -3.30
N GLU A 84 12.73 -12.60 -3.62
CA GLU A 84 11.86 -11.84 -4.51
C GLU A 84 11.94 -12.29 -5.97
N LYS A 85 13.10 -12.76 -6.41
CA LYS A 85 13.26 -13.37 -7.74
C LYS A 85 12.51 -14.70 -7.83
N GLU A 86 12.58 -15.52 -6.77
CA GLU A 86 11.89 -16.80 -6.67
C GLU A 86 10.38 -16.63 -6.45
N ASN A 87 9.97 -15.54 -5.79
CA ASN A 87 8.58 -15.24 -5.46
C ASN A 87 8.15 -13.85 -5.97
N PRO A 88 7.98 -13.67 -7.30
CA PRO A 88 7.67 -12.35 -7.86
C PRO A 88 6.36 -11.73 -7.36
N ALA A 89 5.46 -12.53 -6.78
CA ALA A 89 4.25 -12.02 -6.16
C ALA A 89 4.55 -11.05 -4.99
N LEU A 90 5.69 -11.16 -4.32
CA LEU A 90 6.13 -10.24 -3.26
C LEU A 90 6.37 -8.82 -3.78
N LEU A 91 6.69 -8.68 -5.07
CA LEU A 91 7.04 -7.41 -5.69
C LEU A 91 5.88 -6.40 -5.68
N HIS A 92 4.63 -6.84 -5.51
CA HIS A 92 3.48 -5.93 -5.44
C HIS A 92 3.65 -4.83 -4.38
N ALA A 93 4.35 -5.08 -3.27
CA ALA A 93 4.58 -4.08 -2.24
C ALA A 93 5.55 -2.98 -2.74
N LYS A 94 6.74 -3.38 -3.22
CA LYS A 94 7.74 -2.44 -3.74
C LYS A 94 7.27 -1.74 -5.02
N VAL A 95 6.70 -2.48 -5.96
CA VAL A 95 6.11 -1.94 -7.20
C VAL A 95 4.90 -1.07 -6.87
N GLY A 96 4.07 -1.45 -5.90
CA GLY A 96 2.90 -0.69 -5.46
C GLY A 96 3.29 0.68 -4.91
N ALA A 97 4.37 0.78 -4.14
CA ALA A 97 4.87 2.07 -3.65
C ALA A 97 5.28 2.99 -4.82
N GLU A 98 6.08 2.50 -5.77
CA GLU A 98 6.49 3.31 -6.93
C GLU A 98 5.31 3.60 -7.88
N TYR A 99 4.39 2.66 -8.04
CA TYR A 99 3.16 2.86 -8.81
C TYR A 99 2.26 3.91 -8.15
N ALA A 100 2.17 3.93 -6.82
CA ALA A 100 1.38 4.93 -6.11
C ALA A 100 1.95 6.34 -6.28
N LYS A 101 3.27 6.46 -6.27
CA LYS A 101 3.98 7.69 -6.58
C LYS A 101 3.67 8.17 -8.01
N ASP A 102 3.88 7.31 -9.00
CA ASP A 102 3.76 7.68 -10.42
C ASP A 102 2.30 7.88 -10.87
N HIS A 103 1.38 7.00 -10.45
CA HIS A 103 0.00 6.99 -10.93
C HIS A 103 -0.93 7.86 -10.11
N PHE A 104 -0.72 7.94 -8.78
CA PHE A 104 -1.56 8.73 -7.90
C PHE A 104 -0.89 10.02 -7.42
N GLY A 105 0.38 10.26 -7.72
CA GLY A 105 1.09 11.47 -7.30
C GLY A 105 1.39 11.51 -5.81
N ILE A 106 1.49 10.34 -5.15
CA ILE A 106 1.81 10.27 -3.72
C ILE A 106 3.29 10.58 -3.51
N THR A 107 3.57 11.55 -2.65
CA THR A 107 4.95 12.01 -2.37
C THR A 107 5.35 11.85 -0.91
N ASP A 108 4.41 11.52 -0.01
CA ASP A 108 4.69 11.31 1.40
C ASP A 108 5.47 10.01 1.60
N LEU A 109 6.69 10.13 2.13
CA LEU A 109 7.59 8.98 2.30
C LEU A 109 7.09 7.99 3.35
N ASP A 110 6.35 8.40 4.37
CA ASP A 110 5.80 7.46 5.37
C ASP A 110 4.74 6.58 4.72
N VAL A 111 3.88 7.15 3.88
CA VAL A 111 2.87 6.39 3.11
C VAL A 111 3.56 5.41 2.15
N LEU A 112 4.53 5.89 1.37
CA LEU A 112 5.25 5.06 0.40
C LEU A 112 6.05 3.94 1.08
N ASN A 113 6.67 4.22 2.23
CA ASN A 113 7.40 3.22 3.02
C ASN A 113 6.46 2.19 3.62
N ALA A 114 5.31 2.60 4.16
CA ALA A 114 4.31 1.69 4.68
C ALA A 114 3.83 0.72 3.59
N ILE A 115 3.48 1.23 2.40
CA ILE A 115 3.12 0.40 1.24
C ILE A 115 4.27 -0.55 0.87
N ARG A 116 5.51 -0.04 0.80
CA ARG A 116 6.69 -0.85 0.42
C ARG A 116 6.95 -2.01 1.39
N ASN A 117 6.70 -1.79 2.68
CA ASN A 117 7.09 -2.70 3.76
C ASN A 117 5.94 -3.56 4.28
N HIS A 118 4.70 -3.42 3.76
CA HIS A 118 3.53 -4.06 4.38
C HIS A 118 3.54 -5.59 4.33
N THR A 119 4.26 -6.21 3.38
CA THR A 119 4.31 -7.68 3.28
C THR A 119 5.39 -8.30 4.14
N THR A 120 6.60 -7.73 4.14
CA THR A 120 7.80 -8.34 4.75
C THR A 120 8.30 -7.61 5.99
N GLY A 121 7.76 -6.42 6.28
CA GLY A 121 8.26 -5.53 7.30
C GLY A 121 9.63 -4.94 6.97
N ALA A 122 10.19 -4.21 7.93
CA ALA A 122 11.53 -3.66 7.85
C ALA A 122 12.17 -3.59 9.25
N LYS A 123 13.50 -3.59 9.34
CA LYS A 123 14.22 -3.47 10.63
C LYS A 123 13.81 -2.21 11.41
N ARG A 124 13.53 -1.12 10.71
CA ARG A 124 13.01 0.13 11.27
C ARG A 124 11.71 0.46 10.55
N MET A 125 10.60 0.27 11.25
CA MET A 125 9.27 0.59 10.76
C MET A 125 8.73 1.82 11.48
N SER A 126 8.18 2.75 10.71
CA SER A 126 7.43 3.88 11.24
C SER A 126 6.16 3.41 11.97
N LEU A 127 5.47 4.30 12.68
CA LEU A 127 4.17 3.95 13.26
C LEU A 127 3.13 3.63 12.17
N VAL A 128 3.18 4.33 11.03
CA VAL A 128 2.30 4.07 9.87
C VAL A 128 2.57 2.69 9.29
N ASP A 129 3.84 2.32 9.13
CA ASP A 129 4.26 1.01 8.62
C ASP A 129 3.73 -0.11 9.52
N LYS A 130 3.90 0.03 10.84
CA LYS A 130 3.47 -0.97 11.83
C LYS A 130 1.96 -1.13 11.84
N ILE A 131 1.24 -0.02 11.82
CA ILE A 131 -0.23 -0.04 11.78
C ILE A 131 -0.71 -0.75 10.52
N LEU A 132 -0.16 -0.40 9.36
CA LEU A 132 -0.55 -1.03 8.10
C LEU A 132 -0.22 -2.53 8.09
N TYR A 133 0.99 -2.91 8.49
CA TYR A 133 1.42 -4.30 8.54
C TYR A 133 0.50 -5.16 9.42
N VAL A 134 0.15 -4.68 10.61
CA VAL A 134 -0.73 -5.41 11.54
C VAL A 134 -2.17 -5.41 11.03
N ALA A 135 -2.67 -4.27 10.53
CA ALA A 135 -4.03 -4.17 10.00
C ALA A 135 -4.24 -5.10 8.80
N ASP A 136 -3.27 -5.20 7.88
CA ASP A 136 -3.32 -6.14 6.76
C ASP A 136 -3.52 -7.58 7.27
N PHE A 137 -2.80 -7.96 8.31
CA PHE A 137 -2.84 -9.31 8.86
C PHE A 137 -4.14 -9.64 9.62
N CYS A 138 -4.70 -8.70 10.37
CA CYS A 138 -5.79 -8.96 11.32
C CYS A 138 -7.16 -8.38 10.93
N GLU A 139 -7.29 -7.82 9.73
CA GLU A 139 -8.56 -7.30 9.23
C GLU A 139 -9.67 -8.40 9.22
N PRO A 140 -10.94 -8.06 9.53
CA PRO A 140 -12.01 -9.05 9.73
C PRO A 140 -12.37 -9.98 8.56
N LYS A 141 -11.99 -9.65 7.33
CA LYS A 141 -12.36 -10.35 6.08
C LYS A 141 -11.22 -11.18 5.45
N ARG A 142 -10.16 -11.45 6.22
CA ARG A 142 -8.97 -12.19 5.76
C ARG A 142 -9.32 -13.62 5.27
#